data_AF-A0AAV7MS77-F1
#
_entry.id   AF-A0AAV7MS77-F1
#
_cell.length_a   1.000
_cell.length_b   1.000
_cell.length_c   1.000
_cell.angle_alpha   90.00
_cell.angle_beta   90.00
_cell.angle_gamma   90.00
#
_symmetry.space_group_name_H-M   'P 1'
#
loop_
_entity.id
_entity.type
_entity.pdbx_description
1 polymer ?
#
loop_
_entity_poly.entity_id
_entity_poly.type
_entity_poly.pdbx_seq_one_letter_code
_entity_poly.pdbx_strand_id
1 'polypeptide(L)'
;MGNTTMPSMLELKTLILEGNKAIREKIDGVATTVALMRQDLDKLRDKVKNLGIRVDGLEENVSAHTTQLTNHECRLQMQEAKLANLDDRSRCINVHTLGLQEGMETTPVEQFLETWQPTVLRASEGRKGYKWIEPTEHQESSPNRVPHRTCLSGSPFIWTMAH
;
A
#
# COMPACT_ATOMS: atom_id res chain seq x y z
N MET A 1 9.07 -90.55 -23.88
CA MET A 1 7.63 -90.47 -24.19
C MET A 1 6.92 -90.39 -22.85
N GLY A 2 6.52 -89.19 -22.42
CA GLY A 2 5.86 -88.99 -21.13
C GLY A 2 4.40 -89.43 -21.21
N ASN A 3 4.01 -90.40 -20.38
CA ASN A 3 2.62 -90.80 -20.22
C ASN A 3 1.82 -89.63 -19.63
N THR A 4 1.10 -88.90 -20.48
CA THR A 4 0.05 -87.98 -20.03
C THR A 4 -1.20 -88.79 -19.75
N THR A 5 -1.28 -89.37 -18.55
CA THR A 5 -2.52 -89.95 -18.04
C THR A 5 -3.52 -88.81 -17.86
N MET A 6 -4.68 -88.90 -18.53
CA MET A 6 -5.75 -87.91 -18.36
C MET A 6 -6.18 -87.86 -16.88
N PRO A 7 -6.27 -86.67 -16.27
CA PRO A 7 -6.70 -86.55 -14.90
C PRO A 7 -8.13 -87.06 -14.74
N SER A 8 -8.39 -87.72 -13.61
CA SER A 8 -9.72 -88.23 -13.32
C SER A 8 -10.73 -87.08 -13.16
N MET A 9 -12.01 -87.35 -13.38
CA MET A 9 -13.09 -86.37 -13.15
C MET A 9 -13.06 -85.78 -11.74
N LEU A 10 -12.62 -86.57 -10.75
CA LEU A 10 -12.49 -86.13 -9.36
C LEU A 10 -11.38 -85.07 -9.21
N GLU A 11 -10.22 -85.30 -9.84
CA GLU A 11 -9.07 -84.37 -9.83
C GLU A 11 -9.40 -83.05 -10.52
N LEU A 12 -10.12 -83.10 -11.65
CA LEU A 12 -10.61 -81.90 -12.32
C LEU A 12 -11.56 -81.09 -11.43
N LYS A 13 -12.49 -81.76 -10.74
CA LYS A 13 -13.42 -81.09 -9.82
C LYS A 13 -12.69 -80.43 -8.66
N THR A 14 -11.70 -81.09 -8.06
CA THR A 14 -10.90 -80.51 -6.98
C THR A 14 -10.12 -79.29 -7.45
N LEU A 15 -9.52 -79.34 -8.65
CA LEU A 15 -8.74 -78.23 -9.19
C LEU A 15 -9.62 -77.01 -9.50
N ILE A 16 -10.83 -77.22 -10.01
CA ILE A 16 -11.82 -76.16 -10.23
C ILE A 16 -12.23 -75.51 -8.90
N LEU A 17 -12.46 -76.32 -7.85
CA LEU A 17 -12.83 -75.81 -6.53
C LEU A 17 -11.70 -74.97 -5.91
N GLU A 18 -10.46 -75.44 -5.99
CA GLU A 18 -9.28 -74.71 -5.51
C GLU A 18 -9.09 -73.40 -6.28
N GLY A 19 -9.22 -73.44 -7.61
CA GLY A 19 -9.14 -72.25 -8.47
C GLY A 19 -10.23 -71.23 -8.15
N ASN A 20 -11.47 -71.67 -7.97
CA ASN A 20 -12.58 -70.80 -7.58
C ASN A 20 -12.38 -70.17 -6.20
N LYS A 21 -11.80 -70.91 -5.25
CA LYS A 21 -11.44 -70.38 -3.93
C LYS A 21 -10.39 -69.27 -4.06
N ALA A 22 -9.31 -69.52 -4.80
CA ALA A 22 -8.26 -68.52 -5.03
C ALA A 22 -8.76 -67.26 -5.76
N ILE A 23 -9.67 -67.43 -6.73
CA ILE A 23 -10.32 -66.31 -7.42
C ILE A 23 -11.17 -65.50 -6.43
N ARG A 24 -11.94 -66.16 -5.56
CA ARG A 24 -12.76 -65.48 -4.56
C ARG A 24 -11.92 -64.66 -3.59
N GLU A 25 -10.85 -65.22 -3.08
CA GLU A 25 -9.92 -64.52 -2.18
C GLU A 25 -9.31 -63.26 -2.85
N LYS A 26 -8.94 -63.36 -4.13
CA LYS A 26 -8.47 -62.19 -4.90
C LYS A 26 -9.57 -61.14 -5.10
N ILE A 27 -10.80 -61.55 -5.38
CA ILE A 27 -11.95 -60.65 -5.51
C ILE A 27 -12.21 -59.92 -4.19
N ASP A 28 -12.17 -60.63 -3.05
CA ASP A 28 -12.36 -60.04 -1.73
C ASP A 28 -11.23 -59.02 -1.40
N GLY A 29 -9.99 -59.32 -1.78
CA GLY A 29 -8.87 -58.40 -1.66
C GLY A 29 -9.03 -57.13 -2.51
N VAL A 30 -9.49 -57.28 -3.76
CA VAL A 30 -9.80 -56.13 -4.64
C VAL A 30 -10.96 -55.32 -4.06
N ALA A 31 -12.03 -55.96 -3.59
CA ALA A 31 -13.18 -55.28 -2.99
C ALA A 31 -12.76 -54.44 -1.77
N THR A 32 -11.88 -54.99 -0.93
CA THR A 32 -11.33 -54.28 0.23
C THR A 32 -10.51 -53.06 -0.21
N THR A 33 -9.66 -53.22 -1.22
CA THR A 33 -8.84 -52.12 -1.76
C THR A 33 -9.71 -51.01 -2.35
N VAL A 34 -10.76 -51.36 -3.10
CA VAL A 34 -11.71 -50.41 -3.67
C VAL A 34 -12.47 -49.65 -2.57
N ALA A 35 -12.84 -50.32 -1.48
CA ALA A 35 -13.49 -49.67 -0.34
C ALA A 35 -12.58 -48.62 0.32
N LEU A 36 -11.28 -48.94 0.51
CA LEU A 36 -10.29 -48.00 1.03
C LEU A 36 -10.09 -46.81 0.10
N MET A 37 -9.94 -47.05 -1.21
CA MET A 37 -9.81 -45.98 -2.20
C MET A 37 -11.02 -45.05 -2.18
N ARG A 38 -12.23 -45.58 -2.03
CA ARG A 38 -13.45 -44.76 -1.92
C ARG A 38 -13.42 -43.86 -0.70
N GLN A 39 -12.99 -44.40 0.45
CA GLN A 39 -12.85 -43.61 1.68
C GLN A 39 -11.83 -42.47 1.52
N ASP A 40 -10.69 -42.73 0.86
CA ASP A 40 -9.68 -41.70 0.63
C ASP A 40 -10.14 -40.64 -0.37
N LEU A 41 -10.92 -41.02 -1.40
CA LEU A 41 -11.56 -40.07 -2.30
C LEU A 41 -12.56 -39.16 -1.59
N ASP A 42 -13.34 -39.69 -0.64
CA ASP A 42 -14.26 -38.87 0.15
C ASP A 42 -13.49 -37.88 1.04
N LYS A 43 -12.40 -38.32 1.71
CA LYS A 43 -11.53 -37.40 2.49
C LYS A 43 -10.91 -36.31 1.60
N LEU A 44 -10.47 -36.65 0.39
CA LEU A 44 -9.91 -35.68 -0.54
C LEU A 44 -10.98 -34.68 -1.01
N ARG A 45 -12.20 -35.14 -1.28
CA ARG A 45 -13.33 -34.27 -1.63
C ARG A 45 -13.60 -33.23 -0.53
N ASP A 46 -13.60 -33.65 0.72
CA ASP A 46 -13.81 -32.74 1.86
C ASP A 46 -12.67 -31.73 2.00
N LYS A 47 -11.42 -32.17 1.82
CA LYS A 47 -10.26 -31.26 1.80
C LYS A 47 -10.36 -30.24 0.67
N VAL A 48 -10.72 -30.66 -0.53
CA VAL A 48 -10.89 -29.76 -1.69
C VAL A 48 -12.00 -28.75 -1.43
N LYS A 49 -13.14 -29.18 -0.86
CA LYS A 49 -14.23 -28.28 -0.49
C LYS A 49 -13.80 -27.23 0.53
N ASN A 50 -13.08 -27.65 1.58
CA ASN A 50 -12.55 -26.73 2.59
C ASN A 50 -11.51 -25.76 2.03
N LEU A 51 -10.68 -26.21 1.07
CA LEU A 51 -9.76 -25.33 0.36
C LEU A 51 -10.50 -24.31 -0.50
N GLY A 52 -11.58 -24.72 -1.19
CA GLY A 52 -12.43 -23.81 -1.95
C GLY A 52 -12.96 -22.66 -1.08
N ILE A 53 -13.58 -22.99 0.05
CA ILE A 53 -14.09 -21.98 1.01
C ILE A 53 -12.98 -21.02 1.48
N ARG A 54 -11.77 -21.53 1.72
CA ARG A 54 -10.63 -20.69 2.12
C ARG A 54 -10.17 -19.77 1.00
N VAL A 55 -10.18 -20.24 -0.25
CA VAL A 55 -9.82 -19.43 -1.41
C VAL A 55 -10.85 -18.32 -1.60
N ASP A 56 -12.14 -18.64 -1.56
CA ASP A 56 -13.22 -17.64 -1.67
C ASP A 56 -13.06 -16.52 -0.62
N GLY A 57 -12.80 -16.89 0.65
CA GLY A 57 -12.55 -15.92 1.71
C GLY A 57 -11.26 -15.10 1.52
N LEU A 58 -10.22 -15.66 0.88
CA LEU A 58 -9.03 -14.88 0.53
C LEU A 58 -9.30 -13.90 -0.61
N GLU A 59 -10.09 -14.30 -1.61
CA GLU A 59 -10.48 -13.44 -2.73
C GLU A 59 -11.29 -12.24 -2.25
N GLU A 60 -12.25 -12.45 -1.34
CA GLU A 60 -13.01 -11.36 -0.71
C GLU A 60 -12.09 -10.37 0.04
N ASN A 61 -11.14 -10.88 0.82
CA ASN A 61 -10.19 -10.04 1.56
C ASN A 61 -9.27 -9.24 0.63
N VAL A 62 -8.77 -9.85 -0.45
CA VAL A 62 -7.95 -9.16 -1.45
C VAL A 62 -8.74 -8.04 -2.13
N SER A 63 -10.00 -8.29 -2.47
CA SER A 63 -10.89 -7.27 -3.05
C SER A 63 -11.11 -6.09 -2.08
N ALA A 64 -11.36 -6.39 -0.80
CA ALA A 64 -11.52 -5.37 0.23
C ALA A 64 -10.25 -4.53 0.43
N HIS A 65 -9.08 -5.16 0.51
CA HIS A 65 -7.80 -4.46 0.64
C HIS A 65 -7.46 -3.63 -0.58
N THR A 66 -7.78 -4.11 -1.78
CA THR A 66 -7.59 -3.34 -3.03
C THR A 66 -8.41 -2.05 -2.99
N THR A 67 -9.67 -2.13 -2.54
CA THR A 67 -10.54 -0.96 -2.38
C THR A 67 -10.05 0.01 -1.30
N GLN A 68 -9.48 -0.51 -0.21
CA GLN A 68 -8.87 0.33 0.83
C GLN A 68 -7.62 1.04 0.31
N LEU A 69 -6.78 0.34 -0.47
CA LEU A 69 -5.55 0.90 -1.04
C LEU A 69 -5.86 2.07 -1.97
N THR A 70 -6.82 1.90 -2.90
CA THR A 70 -7.22 2.97 -3.83
C THR A 70 -7.79 4.19 -3.09
N ASN A 71 -8.56 3.97 -2.03
CA ASN A 71 -9.03 5.05 -1.16
C ASN A 71 -7.88 5.78 -0.44
N HIS A 72 -6.87 5.05 0.03
CA HIS A 72 -5.69 5.66 0.64
C HIS A 72 -4.84 6.44 -0.37
N GLU A 73 -4.64 5.92 -1.58
CA GLU A 73 -3.96 6.61 -2.67
C GLU A 73 -4.66 7.93 -3.01
N CYS A 74 -5.99 7.91 -3.14
CA CYS A 74 -6.78 9.13 -3.37
C CYS A 74 -6.59 10.16 -2.24
N ARG A 75 -6.61 9.72 -0.98
CA ARG A 75 -6.37 10.59 0.17
C ARG A 75 -4.97 11.19 0.17
N LEU A 76 -3.95 10.40 -0.20
CA LEU A 76 -2.58 10.90 -0.32
C LEU A 76 -2.46 11.97 -1.41
N GLN A 77 -3.04 11.72 -2.59
CA GLN A 77 -3.06 12.71 -3.67
C GLN A 77 -3.74 14.02 -3.25
N MET A 78 -4.87 13.94 -2.52
CA MET A 78 -5.52 15.13 -1.97
C MET A 78 -4.64 15.88 -0.95
N GLN A 79 -3.92 15.15 -0.10
CA GLN A 79 -3.00 15.75 0.87
C GLN A 79 -1.79 16.40 0.19
N GLU A 80 -1.23 15.76 -0.83
CA GLU A 80 -0.14 16.32 -1.64
C GLU A 80 -0.58 17.61 -2.33
N ALA A 81 -1.75 17.63 -2.96
CA ALA A 81 -2.30 18.84 -3.57
C ALA A 81 -2.53 19.96 -2.54
N LYS A 82 -3.01 19.62 -1.34
CA LYS A 82 -3.18 20.60 -0.25
C LYS A 82 -1.83 21.14 0.22
N LEU A 83 -0.81 20.30 0.34
CA LEU A 83 0.54 20.74 0.73
C LEU A 83 1.15 21.65 -0.34
N ALA A 84 1.01 21.31 -1.62
CA ALA A 84 1.47 22.16 -2.71
C ALA A 84 0.78 23.54 -2.66
N ASN A 85 -0.54 23.57 -2.48
CA ASN A 85 -1.27 24.83 -2.35
C ASN A 85 -0.81 25.66 -1.13
N LEU A 86 -0.53 25.01 0.00
CA LEU A 86 -0.03 25.70 1.19
C LEU A 86 1.39 26.23 0.98
N ASP A 87 2.25 25.49 0.29
CA ASP A 87 3.61 25.93 -0.07
C ASP A 87 3.55 27.17 -0.98
N ASP A 88 2.72 27.12 -2.03
CA ASP A 88 2.50 28.25 -2.94
C ASP A 88 2.02 29.49 -2.18
N ARG A 89 1.01 29.32 -1.30
CA ARG A 89 0.51 30.43 -0.46
C ARG A 89 1.57 30.97 0.48
N SER A 90 2.38 30.10 1.08
CA SER A 90 3.48 30.52 1.95
C SER A 90 4.53 31.33 1.18
N ARG A 91 4.88 30.91 -0.04
CA ARG A 91 5.82 31.65 -0.90
C ARG A 91 5.26 32.98 -1.36
N CYS A 92 3.96 33.07 -1.65
CA CYS A 92 3.31 34.31 -2.08
C CYS A 92 3.22 35.38 -0.98
N ILE A 93 3.34 35.00 0.30
CA ILE A 93 3.33 35.93 1.43
C ILE A 93 4.75 36.48 1.71
N ASN A 94 5.79 35.79 1.25
CA ASN A 94 7.18 36.16 1.49
C ASN A 94 7.77 36.94 0.30
N VAL A 95 8.48 38.03 0.57
CA VAL A 95 9.26 38.78 -0.44
C VAL A 95 10.75 38.51 -0.21
N HIS A 96 11.44 38.03 -1.23
CA HIS A 96 12.88 37.81 -1.18
C HIS A 96 13.62 39.06 -1.66
N THR A 97 14.34 39.72 -0.75
CA THR A 97 15.24 40.83 -1.09
C THR A 97 16.62 40.26 -1.42
N LEU A 98 16.99 40.26 -2.70
CA LEU A 98 18.28 39.74 -3.18
C LEU A 98 19.27 40.87 -3.44
N GLY A 99 20.57 40.64 -3.17
CA GLY A 99 21.65 41.56 -3.52
C GLY A 99 21.90 42.71 -2.54
N LEU A 100 21.40 42.60 -1.31
CA LEU A 100 21.80 43.50 -0.21
C LEU A 100 23.25 43.22 0.19
N GLN A 101 24.06 44.27 0.37
CA GLN A 101 25.42 44.11 0.87
C GLN A 101 25.38 43.73 2.35
N GLU A 102 26.13 42.69 2.73
CA GLU A 102 26.25 42.26 4.13
C GLU A 102 26.77 43.41 4.99
N GLY A 103 26.05 43.75 6.07
CA GLY A 103 26.43 44.83 7.00
C GLY A 103 25.75 46.18 6.79
N MET A 104 24.81 46.32 5.84
CA MET A 104 23.98 47.54 5.73
C MET A 104 22.96 47.68 6.88
N GLU A 105 22.68 46.59 7.58
CA GLU A 105 21.73 46.46 8.70
C GLU A 105 22.31 47.00 10.02
N THR A 106 22.85 48.21 10.00
CA THR A 106 23.30 48.89 11.24
C THR A 106 22.13 49.21 12.19
N THR A 107 20.89 49.07 11.71
CA THR A 107 19.62 49.16 12.43
C THR A 107 18.83 47.86 12.29
N PRO A 108 17.85 47.60 13.19
CA PRO A 108 16.91 46.48 13.05
C PRO A 108 16.31 46.46 11.64
N VAL A 109 16.23 45.27 11.04
CA VAL A 109 15.82 45.04 9.64
C VAL A 109 14.51 45.74 9.30
N GLU A 110 13.56 45.80 10.24
CA GLU A 110 12.29 46.53 10.08
C GLU A 110 12.49 48.01 9.73
N GLN A 111 13.37 48.71 10.45
CA GLN A 111 13.63 50.15 10.24
C GLN A 111 14.41 50.39 8.94
N PHE A 112 15.31 49.46 8.61
CA PHE A 112 16.01 49.46 7.34
C PHE A 112 15.01 49.32 6.17
N LEU A 113 14.11 48.33 6.22
CA LEU A 113 13.11 48.10 5.18
C LEU A 113 12.13 49.26 5.04
N GLU A 114 11.68 49.86 6.14
CA GLU A 114 10.80 51.04 6.13
C GLU A 114 11.44 52.24 5.41
N THR A 115 12.77 52.39 5.49
CA THR A 115 13.51 53.49 4.85
C THR A 115 13.90 53.14 3.40
N TRP A 116 14.34 51.90 3.18
CA TRP A 116 14.85 51.43 1.89
C TRP A 116 13.74 51.22 0.86
N GLN A 117 12.62 50.60 1.25
CA GLN A 117 11.57 50.18 0.32
C GLN A 117 10.94 51.36 -0.45
N PRO A 118 10.55 52.49 0.18
CA PRO A 118 10.00 53.64 -0.55
C PRO A 118 11.03 54.29 -1.49
N THR A 119 12.29 54.32 -1.05
CA THR A 119 13.42 54.91 -1.80
C THR A 119 13.68 54.16 -3.11
N VAL A 120 13.67 52.83 -3.07
CA VAL A 120 13.94 52.00 -4.25
C VAL A 120 12.72 51.88 -5.16
N LEU A 121 11.51 51.73 -4.60
CA LEU A 121 10.29 51.55 -5.38
C LEU A 121 9.74 52.86 -5.96
N ARG A 122 10.33 54.02 -5.63
CA ARG A 122 9.82 55.36 -5.98
C ARG A 122 8.34 55.53 -5.62
N ALA A 123 7.89 54.82 -4.59
CA ALA A 123 6.54 54.93 -4.10
C ALA A 123 6.43 56.26 -3.35
N SER A 124 5.62 57.19 -3.86
CA SER A 124 5.33 58.44 -3.17
C SER A 124 4.73 58.15 -1.79
N GLU A 125 5.17 58.91 -0.79
CA GLU A 125 4.68 58.88 0.60
C GLU A 125 3.15 59.08 0.64
N GLY A 126 2.38 58.02 0.46
CA GLY A 126 0.96 58.17 0.11
C GLY A 126 0.01 57.14 0.71
N ARG A 127 0.48 56.09 1.40
CA ARG A 127 -0.42 55.17 2.12
C ARG A 127 0.15 54.79 3.49
N LYS A 128 -0.01 55.70 4.45
CA LYS A 128 0.04 55.40 5.89
C LYS A 128 -1.13 54.48 6.22
N GLY A 129 -0.93 53.17 6.26
CA GLY A 129 -2.04 52.28 6.62
C GLY A 129 -1.78 50.79 6.68
N TYR A 130 -0.67 50.28 6.14
CA TYR A 130 -0.40 48.85 6.16
C TYR A 130 0.94 48.59 6.84
N LYS A 131 0.90 48.15 8.09
CA LYS A 131 2.05 47.56 8.79
C LYS A 131 1.61 46.24 9.40
N TRP A 132 2.14 45.14 8.88
CA TRP A 132 2.19 43.84 9.52
C TRP A 132 3.40 43.07 8.97
N ILE A 133 4.42 42.92 9.81
CA ILE A 133 5.58 42.04 9.60
C ILE A 133 5.57 41.12 10.82
N GLU A 134 5.25 39.83 10.65
CA GLU A 134 5.61 38.82 11.65
C GLU A 134 7.01 38.30 11.30
N PRO A 135 8.06 38.61 12.09
CA PRO A 135 9.41 38.18 11.76
C PRO A 135 9.65 36.78 12.32
N THR A 136 9.52 35.76 11.47
CA THR A 136 10.40 34.58 11.58
C THR A 136 11.57 34.81 10.65
N GLU A 137 12.54 35.59 11.12
CA GLU A 137 13.76 35.93 10.39
C GLU A 137 14.71 34.72 10.40
N HIS A 138 14.99 34.19 9.21
CA HIS A 138 16.02 33.18 9.02
C HIS A 138 16.96 33.66 7.92
N GLN A 139 18.20 33.98 8.31
CA GLN A 139 19.30 34.21 7.37
C GLN A 139 19.74 32.83 6.85
N GLU A 140 19.35 32.49 5.62
CA GLU A 140 19.83 31.27 4.96
C GLU A 140 21.27 31.48 4.46
N SER A 141 22.24 31.04 5.24
CA SER A 141 23.65 31.04 4.84
C SER A 141 24.00 29.78 4.02
N SER A 142 24.11 29.95 2.69
CA SER A 142 24.88 29.13 1.71
C SER A 142 24.37 27.72 1.30
N PRO A 143 24.76 27.21 0.10
CA PRO A 143 23.90 26.38 -0.78
C PRO A 143 23.96 24.86 -0.54
N ASN A 144 24.49 24.37 0.59
CA ASN A 144 24.83 22.94 0.73
C ASN A 144 24.25 22.24 1.98
N ARG A 145 23.16 22.74 2.56
CA ARG A 145 22.39 21.97 3.56
C ARG A 145 21.03 21.60 3.03
N VAL A 146 20.80 20.30 2.92
CA VAL A 146 19.47 19.70 2.75
C VAL A 146 18.56 20.26 3.87
N PRO A 147 17.44 20.93 3.55
CA PRO A 147 16.65 21.59 4.57
C PRO A 147 15.90 20.54 5.37
N HIS A 148 16.30 20.36 6.64
CA HIS A 148 15.43 19.75 7.62
C HIS A 148 14.25 20.69 7.86
N ARG A 149 13.06 20.17 7.53
CA ARG A 149 11.76 20.79 7.83
C ARG A 149 11.68 21.19 9.30
N THR A 150 11.67 22.49 9.58
CA THR A 150 11.04 23.03 10.78
C THR A 150 9.65 23.52 10.39
N CYS A 151 8.67 22.65 10.63
CA CYS A 151 7.27 23.02 10.66
C CYS A 151 7.09 24.06 11.77
N LEU A 152 6.71 25.29 11.42
CA LEU A 152 6.16 26.24 12.39
C LEU A 152 4.68 26.48 12.08
N SER A 153 3.95 26.48 13.19
CA SER A 153 2.52 26.30 13.35
C SER A 153 1.69 27.51 12.94
N GLY A 154 0.60 27.24 12.22
CA GLY A 154 -0.74 27.76 12.53
C GLY A 154 -1.00 29.27 12.35
N SER A 155 -1.63 29.63 11.23
CA SER A 155 -3.03 30.11 11.18
C SER A 155 -3.34 30.71 9.80
N PRO A 156 -4.45 30.34 9.13
CA PRO A 156 -4.87 31.04 7.91
C PRO A 156 -5.77 32.22 8.33
N PHE A 157 -5.30 33.46 8.19
CA PHE A 157 -6.18 34.62 8.29
C PHE A 157 -6.50 35.20 6.92
N ILE A 158 -7.80 35.20 6.63
CA ILE A 158 -8.45 35.78 5.46
C ILE A 158 -8.58 37.28 5.73
N TRP A 159 -8.13 38.13 4.81
CA TRP A 159 -8.49 39.54 4.81
C TRP A 159 -9.77 39.75 3.98
N THR A 160 -10.86 40.06 4.65
CA THR A 160 -12.03 40.73 4.06
C THR A 160 -11.74 42.23 3.98
N MET A 161 -11.90 42.81 2.78
CA MET A 161 -11.82 44.25 2.56
C MET A 161 -12.90 44.98 3.35
N ALA A 162 -12.51 46.04 4.07
CA ALA A 162 -13.40 47.13 4.45
C ALA A 162 -12.87 48.42 3.78
N HIS A 163 -13.81 49.19 3.23
CA HIS A 163 -13.66 50.31 2.31
C HIS A 163 -12.67 51.41 2.72
#